data_AF-A0A9N7MSD9-F1
#
_entry.id   AF-A0A9N7MSD9-F1
#
_cell.length_a   1.000
_cell.length_b   1.000
_cell.length_c   1.000
_cell.angle_alpha   90.00
_cell.angle_beta   90.00
_cell.angle_gamma   90.00
#
_symmetry.space_group_name_H-M   'P 1'
#
loop_
_entity.id
_entity.type
_entity.pdbx_description
1 polymer ?
#
loop_
_entity_poly.entity_id
_entity_poly.type
_entity_poly.pdbx_seq_one_letter_code
_entity_poly.pdbx_strand_id
1 'polypeptide(L)'
;MMSGGGDLRRNFMNNDHLSPMSIDSRALVVSDPLALRPVGQKYPFIKEEVHNGVHGQNPASMINHSQKLQDDLQELGQRIKHHEDNIKCLKTLKNKLDDSILDMQVALGKHHTAKFPRGENEGPVPMESEEDILQQILKYENSAAALLCKMKYNREAQVSDHSLTEDVIGVVAILGKVDDANLSRLLSEYLGLETMLAVVCKTYEGVKALEGYTKDGSINKSSGIHALAALAGRPLDDRFLIICLENLRPYTGQIITDDPQRRLDLLKPRSTSGETPAGFLGFAVNMVTIDGTYLYCTPKNKHSLRETLFYNLFLDLQVYRSRDDMLKARPYIAHGAISLDGGIIKSPGMFFLGHHNRDIDVKFASDSKRSLPATYFEIENKLKETKWKKERAGEDMQRELALLDHTKLNYEIKKKEFVQYIAESGSYAAQFQAGRVSTPR
;
A
#
# COMPACT_ATOMS: atom_id res chain seq x y z
N MET A 1 65.88 1.96 19.20
CA MET A 1 65.81 0.50 19.45
C MET A 1 64.34 0.17 19.58
N MET A 2 63.74 -0.38 18.51
CA MET A 2 63.49 -1.83 18.36
C MET A 2 62.57 -2.37 19.45
N SER A 3 61.55 -3.18 19.22
CA SER A 3 60.81 -3.70 18.05
C SER A 3 59.86 -4.73 18.66
N GLY A 4 58.74 -5.04 17.98
CA GLY A 4 57.92 -6.23 18.26
C GLY A 4 56.45 -5.85 18.45
N GLY A 5 55.55 -6.00 17.48
CA GLY A 5 55.52 -6.99 16.40
C GLY A 5 54.68 -8.19 16.87
N GLY A 6 53.43 -8.23 16.43
CA GLY A 6 52.46 -9.26 16.80
C GLY A 6 51.17 -9.10 16.00
N ASP A 7 51.26 -9.37 14.69
CA ASP A 7 50.12 -9.61 13.80
C ASP A 7 49.31 -10.83 14.27
N LEU A 8 47.98 -10.77 14.17
CA LEU A 8 47.15 -11.91 13.75
C LEU A 8 45.72 -11.47 13.37
N ARG A 9 45.47 -11.57 12.06
CA ARG A 9 44.19 -11.96 11.41
C ARG A 9 43.04 -10.95 11.37
N ARG A 10 43.13 -10.10 10.33
CA ARG A 10 41.96 -9.65 9.56
C ARG A 10 41.36 -10.84 8.81
N ASN A 11 40.17 -11.28 9.24
CA ASN A 11 39.26 -12.04 8.38
C ASN A 11 38.51 -11.03 7.49
N PHE A 12 39.05 -10.75 6.30
CA PHE A 12 38.25 -10.23 5.20
C PHE A 12 37.54 -11.42 4.55
N MET A 13 36.26 -11.60 4.85
CA MET A 13 35.40 -12.46 4.06
C MET A 13 34.93 -11.70 2.82
N ASN A 14 35.02 -12.43 1.71
CA ASN A 14 34.71 -12.06 0.34
C ASN A 14 33.49 -11.16 0.16
N ASN A 15 33.72 -10.00 -0.47
CA ASN A 15 32.70 -9.28 -1.22
C ASN A 15 32.43 -10.06 -2.51
N ASP A 16 31.36 -10.84 -2.54
CA ASP A 16 30.74 -11.22 -3.82
C ASP A 16 30.06 -9.96 -4.38
N HIS A 17 30.81 -9.29 -5.25
CA HIS A 17 30.31 -8.28 -6.16
C HIS A 17 29.24 -8.89 -7.07
N LEU A 18 27.96 -8.75 -6.70
CA LEU A 18 26.87 -8.83 -7.66
C LEU A 18 27.05 -7.66 -8.65
N SER A 19 27.51 -8.01 -9.83
CA SER A 19 27.70 -7.12 -10.96
C SER A 19 26.37 -6.45 -11.31
N PRO A 20 26.35 -5.14 -11.64
CA PRO A 20 25.15 -4.51 -12.18
C PRO A 20 24.86 -5.13 -13.54
N MET A 21 23.69 -5.77 -13.69
CA MET A 21 23.20 -6.14 -15.01
C MET A 21 23.13 -4.88 -15.88
N SER A 22 23.98 -4.83 -16.88
CA SER A 22 23.95 -3.83 -17.95
C SER A 22 22.62 -3.98 -18.69
N ILE A 23 21.69 -3.04 -18.45
CA ILE A 23 20.50 -2.89 -19.30
C ILE A 23 21.00 -2.18 -20.57
N ASP A 24 21.39 -2.98 -21.55
CA ASP A 24 21.64 -2.49 -22.90
C ASP A 24 20.35 -1.87 -23.43
N SER A 25 20.34 -0.55 -23.50
CA SER A 25 19.26 0.27 -24.02
C SER A 25 19.28 0.22 -25.55
N ARG A 26 18.94 -0.95 -26.12
CA ARG A 26 18.52 -1.03 -27.51
C ARG A 26 17.00 -1.04 -27.55
N ALA A 27 16.47 0.14 -27.89
CA ALA A 27 15.12 0.29 -28.37
C ALA A 27 14.82 -0.80 -29.42
N LEU A 28 13.87 -1.68 -29.11
CA LEU A 28 13.18 -2.46 -30.12
C LEU A 28 12.37 -1.46 -30.95
N VAL A 29 12.99 -0.98 -32.03
CA VAL A 29 12.28 -0.40 -33.17
C VAL A 29 11.35 -1.49 -33.67
N VAL A 30 10.09 -1.42 -33.26
CA VAL A 30 9.01 -2.18 -33.89
C VAL A 30 8.83 -1.55 -35.26
N SER A 31 9.30 -2.24 -36.28
CA SER A 31 8.96 -1.95 -37.66
C SER A 31 7.44 -2.03 -37.82
N ASP A 32 6.86 -0.91 -38.20
CA ASP A 32 5.46 -0.68 -38.53
C ASP A 32 4.96 -1.69 -39.58
N PRO A 33 3.96 -2.56 -39.28
CA PRO A 33 3.37 -3.43 -40.29
C PRO A 33 2.19 -2.72 -40.97
N LEU A 34 2.42 -1.53 -41.53
CA LEU A 34 1.50 -0.86 -42.44
C LEU A 34 2.22 -0.37 -43.70
N ALA A 35 2.85 -1.29 -44.43
CA ALA A 35 3.34 -1.00 -45.78
C ALA A 35 3.47 -2.26 -46.66
N LEU A 36 2.36 -2.92 -47.00
CA LEU A 36 2.30 -3.72 -48.24
C LEU A 36 0.97 -3.46 -48.96
N ARG A 37 1.06 -2.69 -50.05
CA ARG A 37 0.02 -2.52 -51.07
C ARG A 37 -0.09 -3.77 -51.96
N PRO A 38 -1.22 -3.97 -52.66
CA PRO A 38 -1.61 -5.25 -53.22
C PRO A 38 -0.91 -5.52 -54.56
N VAL A 39 -0.29 -6.69 -54.69
CA VAL A 39 0.13 -7.22 -55.99
C VAL A 39 -0.48 -8.60 -56.12
N GLY A 40 -1.49 -8.69 -56.99
CA GLY A 40 -2.08 -9.95 -57.38
C GLY A 40 -1.10 -10.76 -58.23
N GLN A 41 -1.08 -12.08 -58.02
CA GLN A 41 -0.73 -13.02 -59.07
C GLN A 41 -1.25 -14.43 -58.75
N LYS A 42 -2.24 -14.82 -59.55
CA LYS A 42 -2.40 -16.10 -60.25
C LYS A 42 -2.24 -17.40 -59.44
N TYR A 43 -3.38 -18.03 -59.19
CA TYR A 43 -3.52 -19.48 -59.05
C TYR A 43 -2.86 -20.21 -60.22
N PRO A 44 -2.03 -21.24 -59.99
CA PRO A 44 -1.81 -22.26 -60.98
C PRO A 44 -2.96 -23.26 -60.92
N PHE A 45 -3.70 -23.33 -62.03
CA PHE A 45 -4.53 -24.46 -62.42
C PHE A 45 -3.65 -25.73 -62.42
N ILE A 46 -3.92 -26.69 -61.55
CA ILE A 46 -3.36 -28.05 -61.68
C ILE A 46 -4.42 -28.89 -62.39
N LYS A 47 -4.05 -29.38 -63.57
CA LYS A 47 -4.77 -30.37 -64.37
C LYS A 47 -5.01 -31.63 -63.54
N GLU A 48 -6.26 -32.09 -63.51
CA GLU A 48 -6.58 -33.48 -63.17
C GLU A 48 -5.94 -34.40 -64.23
N GLU A 49 -4.91 -35.12 -63.84
CA GLU A 49 -4.61 -36.43 -64.44
C GLU A 49 -5.15 -37.51 -63.50
N VAL A 50 -6.22 -38.16 -63.96
CA VAL A 50 -6.75 -39.38 -63.37
C VAL A 50 -5.68 -40.46 -63.50
N HIS A 51 -5.07 -40.85 -62.38
CA HIS A 51 -4.43 -42.15 -62.24
C HIS A 51 -5.16 -42.91 -61.13
N ASN A 52 -6.06 -43.79 -61.59
CA ASN A 52 -6.54 -44.92 -60.81
C ASN A 52 -5.31 -45.78 -60.41
N GLY A 53 -5.01 -45.81 -59.12
CA GLY A 53 -3.92 -46.63 -58.58
C GLY A 53 -4.15 -46.89 -57.10
N VAL A 54 -4.31 -48.16 -56.75
CA VAL A 54 -4.70 -48.69 -55.44
C VAL A 54 -3.71 -48.32 -54.33
N HIS A 55 -4.31 -48.03 -53.16
CA HIS A 55 -3.73 -47.71 -51.86
C HIS A 55 -2.49 -48.54 -51.45
N GLY A 56 -1.49 -47.81 -50.95
CA GLY A 56 -0.43 -48.32 -50.08
C GLY A 56 0.26 -47.16 -49.38
N GLN A 57 -0.35 -46.59 -48.33
CA GLN A 57 0.36 -45.61 -47.50
C GLN A 57 1.54 -46.30 -46.81
N ASN A 58 2.75 -45.81 -47.08
CA ASN A 58 3.99 -46.38 -46.56
C ASN A 58 4.07 -46.11 -45.03
N PRO A 59 4.29 -47.11 -44.15
CA PRO A 59 4.32 -46.93 -42.69
C PRO A 59 5.30 -45.86 -42.20
N ALA A 60 6.41 -45.64 -42.91
CA ALA A 60 7.35 -44.56 -42.62
C ALA A 60 6.73 -43.15 -42.78
N SER A 61 5.81 -42.97 -43.72
CA SER A 61 5.09 -41.71 -43.94
C SER A 61 4.10 -41.43 -42.82
N MET A 62 3.49 -42.47 -42.25
CA MET A 62 2.53 -42.32 -41.14
C MET A 62 3.24 -41.94 -39.83
N ILE A 63 4.39 -42.57 -39.56
CA ILE A 63 5.23 -42.25 -38.39
C ILE A 63 5.75 -40.81 -38.48
N ASN A 64 6.21 -40.37 -39.65
CA ASN A 64 6.67 -38.99 -39.86
C ASN A 64 5.56 -37.95 -39.65
N HIS A 65 4.32 -38.26 -40.06
CA HIS A 65 3.19 -37.35 -39.86
C HIS A 65 2.76 -37.28 -38.39
N SER A 66 2.70 -38.42 -37.69
CA SER A 66 2.43 -38.46 -36.25
C SER A 66 3.45 -37.69 -35.45
N GLN A 67 4.74 -37.85 -35.76
CA GLN A 67 5.83 -37.14 -35.08
C GLN A 67 5.69 -35.63 -35.27
N LYS A 68 5.39 -35.18 -36.50
CA LYS A 68 5.17 -33.76 -36.79
C LYS A 68 4.02 -33.16 -35.95
N LEU A 69 2.89 -33.86 -35.87
CA LEU A 69 1.74 -33.40 -35.06
C LEU A 69 2.08 -33.33 -33.56
N GLN A 70 2.89 -34.28 -33.08
CA GLN A 70 3.38 -34.28 -31.70
C GLN A 70 4.33 -33.10 -31.43
N ASP A 71 5.25 -32.82 -32.36
CA ASP A 71 6.19 -31.70 -32.27
C ASP A 71 5.43 -30.35 -32.29
N ASP A 72 4.46 -30.19 -33.19
CA ASP A 72 3.59 -29.01 -33.27
C ASP A 72 2.83 -28.78 -31.95
N LEU A 73 2.30 -29.84 -31.34
CA LEU A 73 1.62 -29.77 -30.03
C LEU A 73 2.59 -29.38 -28.91
N GLN A 74 3.82 -29.90 -28.93
CA GLN A 74 4.84 -29.54 -27.96
C GLN A 74 5.23 -28.06 -28.10
N GLU A 75 5.38 -27.55 -29.32
CA GLU A 75 5.66 -26.14 -29.58
C GLU A 75 4.51 -25.24 -29.07
N LEU A 76 3.25 -25.58 -29.41
CA LEU A 76 2.08 -24.84 -28.91
C LEU A 76 2.00 -24.88 -27.38
N GLY A 77 2.33 -26.02 -26.75
CA GLY A 77 2.40 -26.14 -25.29
C GLY A 77 3.47 -25.23 -24.66
N GLN A 78 4.65 -25.13 -25.29
CA GLN A 78 5.70 -24.20 -24.85
C GLN A 78 5.28 -22.75 -25.01
N ARG A 79 4.59 -22.40 -26.12
CA ARG A 79 4.05 -21.06 -26.35
C ARG A 79 2.98 -20.69 -25.34
N ILE A 80 2.06 -21.60 -25.00
CA ILE A 80 1.07 -21.40 -23.93
C ILE A 80 1.78 -21.06 -22.61
N LYS A 81 2.76 -21.87 -22.21
CA LYS A 81 3.54 -21.62 -21.00
C LYS A 81 4.22 -20.25 -21.03
N HIS A 82 4.85 -19.89 -22.16
CA HIS A 82 5.51 -18.60 -22.34
C HIS A 82 4.54 -17.43 -22.14
N HIS A 83 3.35 -17.48 -22.76
CA HIS A 83 2.33 -16.44 -22.58
C HIS A 83 1.81 -16.38 -21.13
N GLU A 84 1.63 -17.53 -20.46
CA GLU A 84 1.25 -17.57 -19.05
C GLU A 84 2.31 -16.93 -18.13
N ASP A 85 3.59 -17.20 -18.39
CA ASP A 85 4.71 -16.60 -17.67
C ASP A 85 4.79 -15.07 -17.93
N ASN A 86 4.58 -14.62 -19.18
CA ASN A 86 4.54 -13.19 -19.53
C ASN A 86 3.41 -12.47 -18.79
N ILE A 87 2.20 -13.04 -18.77
CA ILE A 87 1.05 -12.49 -18.04
C ILE A 87 1.35 -12.37 -16.54
N LYS A 88 2.00 -13.38 -15.95
CA LYS A 88 2.42 -13.36 -14.54
C LYS A 88 3.43 -12.23 -14.26
N CYS A 89 4.41 -12.03 -15.14
CA CYS A 89 5.37 -10.94 -15.06
C CYS A 89 4.68 -9.57 -15.16
N LEU A 90 3.80 -9.37 -16.14
CA LEU A 90 3.02 -8.14 -16.32
C LEU A 90 2.13 -7.83 -15.12
N LYS A 91 1.48 -8.86 -14.55
CA LYS A 91 0.69 -8.72 -13.33
C LYS A 91 1.54 -8.27 -12.14
N THR A 92 2.73 -8.83 -11.98
CA THR A 92 3.67 -8.42 -10.94
C THR A 92 4.13 -6.98 -11.13
N LEU A 93 4.42 -6.56 -12.37
CA LEU A 93 4.77 -5.18 -12.70
C LEU A 93 3.62 -4.22 -12.37
N LYS A 94 2.39 -4.54 -12.77
CA LYS A 94 1.19 -3.75 -12.46
C LYS A 94 1.02 -3.55 -10.95
N ASN A 95 1.18 -4.62 -10.16
CA ASN A 95 1.10 -4.54 -8.70
C ASN A 95 2.15 -3.59 -8.10
N LYS A 96 3.41 -3.66 -8.57
CA LYS A 96 4.47 -2.75 -8.14
C LYS A 96 4.18 -1.29 -8.51
N LEU A 97 3.62 -1.05 -9.69
CA LEU A 97 3.22 0.29 -10.13
C LEU A 97 2.06 0.82 -9.28
N ASP A 98 1.08 -0.03 -8.94
CA ASP A 98 -0.01 0.31 -8.03
C ASP A 98 0.49 0.69 -6.64
N ASP A 99 1.47 -0.05 -6.11
CA ASP A 99 2.09 0.28 -4.83
C ASP A 99 2.78 1.63 -4.87
N SER A 100 3.56 1.90 -5.92
CA SER A 100 4.28 3.15 -6.11
C SER A 100 3.33 4.34 -6.27
N ILE A 101 2.21 4.16 -6.99
CA ILE A 101 1.15 5.17 -7.10
C ILE A 101 0.60 5.51 -5.71
N LEU A 102 0.33 4.50 -4.88
CA LEU A 102 -0.17 4.71 -3.53
C LEU A 102 0.82 5.49 -2.66
N ASP A 103 2.09 5.10 -2.68
CA ASP A 103 3.13 5.77 -1.88
C ASP A 103 3.30 7.23 -2.29
N MET A 104 3.29 7.51 -3.60
CA MET A 104 3.33 8.87 -4.11
C MET A 104 2.07 9.66 -3.74
N GLN A 105 0.89 9.05 -3.72
CA GLN A 105 -0.34 9.72 -3.30
C GLN A 105 -0.31 10.08 -1.80
N VAL A 106 0.17 9.17 -0.95
CA VAL A 106 0.40 9.43 0.47
C VAL A 106 1.45 10.53 0.64
N ALA A 107 2.52 10.54 -0.16
CA ALA A 107 3.55 11.56 -0.13
C ALA A 107 3.04 12.96 -0.55
N LEU A 108 2.17 13.03 -1.55
CA LEU A 108 1.62 14.29 -2.07
C LEU A 108 0.51 14.89 -1.18
N GLY A 109 -0.13 14.10 -0.32
CA GLY A 109 -1.18 14.56 0.58
C GLY A 109 -2.28 15.37 -0.14
N LYS A 110 -2.66 16.51 0.45
CA LYS A 110 -3.74 17.40 -0.02
C LYS A 110 -3.60 17.93 -1.44
N HIS A 111 -2.38 17.95 -1.98
CA HIS A 111 -2.13 18.57 -3.27
C HIS A 111 -2.61 17.71 -4.45
N HIS A 112 -2.84 16.41 -4.25
CA HIS A 112 -3.40 15.54 -5.30
C HIS A 112 -4.93 15.65 -5.43
N THR A 113 -5.64 16.01 -4.36
CA THR A 113 -7.12 15.97 -4.28
C THR A 113 -7.82 17.09 -5.04
N ALA A 114 -7.10 18.11 -5.51
CA ALA A 114 -7.63 19.22 -6.31
C ALA A 114 -8.27 18.82 -7.66
N LYS A 115 -8.32 17.52 -8.00
CA LYS A 115 -8.86 16.99 -9.27
C LYS A 115 -10.00 15.99 -9.12
N PHE A 116 -10.43 15.61 -7.91
CA PHE A 116 -11.67 14.83 -7.78
C PHE A 116 -12.86 15.79 -7.91
N PRO A 117 -13.83 15.54 -8.82
CA PRO A 117 -15.02 16.37 -8.91
C PRO A 117 -15.75 16.23 -7.58
N ARG A 118 -15.84 17.34 -6.87
CA ARG A 118 -16.69 17.42 -5.70
C ARG A 118 -18.14 17.32 -6.19
N GLY A 119 -18.93 16.43 -5.58
CA GLY A 119 -20.38 16.45 -5.79
C GLY A 119 -20.90 17.85 -5.48
N GLU A 120 -21.79 18.37 -6.33
CA GLU A 120 -22.14 19.79 -6.47
C GLU A 120 -22.79 20.46 -5.24
N ASN A 121 -22.83 19.83 -4.05
CA ASN A 121 -23.63 20.30 -2.91
C ASN A 121 -22.91 20.47 -1.56
N GLU A 122 -21.58 20.43 -1.50
CA GLU A 122 -20.87 20.82 -0.27
C GLU A 122 -19.88 21.94 -0.56
N GLY A 123 -20.03 23.09 0.11
CA GLY A 123 -19.09 24.21 0.05
C GLY A 123 -17.76 23.88 0.74
N PRO A 124 -16.62 24.51 0.37
CA PRO A 124 -15.28 24.14 0.89
C PRO A 124 -15.26 24.18 2.41
N VAL A 125 -14.97 23.04 3.03
CA VAL A 125 -14.78 22.96 4.49
C VAL A 125 -13.53 23.80 4.80
N PRO A 126 -13.64 24.86 5.62
CA PRO A 126 -12.48 25.65 5.99
C PRO A 126 -11.44 24.77 6.66
N MET A 127 -10.18 24.92 6.26
CA MET A 127 -9.08 24.21 6.89
C MET A 127 -8.71 24.91 8.18
N GLU A 128 -8.73 24.16 9.28
CA GLU A 128 -8.51 24.66 10.63
C GLU A 128 -6.99 24.70 10.93
N SER A 129 -6.48 25.88 11.29
CA SER A 129 -5.07 26.04 11.69
C SER A 129 -4.82 25.43 13.07
N GLU A 130 -3.55 25.34 13.47
CA GLU A 130 -3.19 24.91 14.83
C GLU A 130 -3.84 25.81 15.89
N GLU A 131 -3.93 27.11 15.63
CA GLU A 131 -4.60 28.08 16.50
C GLU A 131 -6.11 27.84 16.59
N ASP A 132 -6.76 27.47 15.47
CA ASP A 132 -8.19 27.14 15.47
C ASP A 132 -8.48 25.89 16.31
N ILE A 133 -7.65 24.85 16.16
CA ILE A 133 -7.74 23.62 16.98
C ILE A 133 -7.46 23.94 18.46
N LEU A 134 -6.49 24.82 18.74
CA LEU A 134 -6.23 25.27 20.10
C LEU A 134 -7.47 25.93 20.70
N GLN A 135 -8.16 26.79 19.95
CA GLN A 135 -9.43 27.38 20.40
C GLN A 135 -10.51 26.33 20.65
N GLN A 136 -10.60 25.28 19.82
CA GLN A 136 -11.53 24.17 20.05
C GLN A 136 -11.19 23.42 21.35
N ILE A 137 -9.91 23.13 21.61
CA ILE A 137 -9.47 22.49 22.87
C ILE A 137 -9.83 23.38 24.07
N LEU A 138 -9.63 24.69 23.96
CA LEU A 138 -9.93 25.65 25.04
C LEU A 138 -11.42 25.73 25.39
N LYS A 139 -12.34 25.31 24.51
CA LYS A 139 -13.77 25.19 24.86
C LYS A 139 -14.02 24.14 25.95
N TYR A 140 -13.13 23.16 26.10
CA TYR A 140 -13.19 22.15 27.15
C TYR A 140 -12.49 22.67 28.41
N GLU A 141 -13.04 23.75 28.98
CA GLU A 141 -12.34 24.57 29.98
C GLU A 141 -11.96 23.82 31.28
N ASN A 142 -12.63 22.70 31.58
CA ASN A 142 -12.37 21.84 32.72
C ASN A 142 -11.53 20.60 32.36
N SER A 143 -10.86 20.60 31.19
CA SER A 143 -9.97 19.52 30.78
C SER A 143 -8.51 19.84 31.09
N ALA A 144 -7.74 18.80 31.41
CA ALA A 144 -6.28 18.88 31.56
C ALA A 144 -5.61 19.45 30.29
N ALA A 145 -6.10 19.07 29.11
CA ALA A 145 -5.64 19.57 27.82
C ALA A 145 -5.78 21.09 27.72
N ALA A 146 -6.97 21.65 28.00
CA ALA A 146 -7.20 23.08 27.92
C ALA A 146 -6.31 23.87 28.88
N LEU A 147 -6.14 23.37 30.12
CA LEU A 147 -5.27 23.99 31.11
C LEU A 147 -3.81 24.05 30.64
N LEU A 148 -3.25 22.92 30.19
CA LEU A 148 -1.86 22.83 29.73
C LEU A 148 -1.63 23.61 28.45
N CYS A 149 -2.56 23.57 27.50
CA CYS A 149 -2.55 24.40 26.29
C CYS A 149 -2.53 25.89 26.65
N LYS A 150 -3.41 26.35 27.54
CA LYS A 150 -3.44 27.74 27.98
C LYS A 150 -2.11 28.19 28.60
N MET A 151 -1.47 27.33 29.38
CA MET A 151 -0.16 27.64 29.99
C MET A 151 0.98 27.69 28.98
N LYS A 152 1.04 26.70 28.06
CA LYS A 152 2.11 26.60 27.06
C LYS A 152 2.09 27.78 26.07
N TYR A 153 0.91 28.30 25.75
CA TYR A 153 0.74 29.35 24.73
C TYR A 153 0.52 30.77 25.30
N ASN A 154 0.30 30.95 26.61
CA ASN A 154 0.28 32.28 27.25
C ASN A 154 1.69 32.72 27.67
N ARG A 155 2.25 33.68 26.93
CA ARG A 155 3.60 34.24 27.14
C ARG A 155 3.77 34.98 28.50
N GLU A 156 2.68 35.43 29.11
CA GLU A 156 2.70 36.20 30.37
C GLU A 156 2.76 35.34 31.64
N ALA A 157 2.56 34.02 31.56
CA ALA A 157 2.56 33.10 32.70
C ALA A 157 3.90 32.37 32.95
N GLN A 158 4.97 32.72 32.23
CA GLN A 158 6.23 31.97 32.20
C GLN A 158 7.16 32.12 33.42
N VAL A 159 6.70 32.61 34.57
CA VAL A 159 7.61 33.08 35.63
C VAL A 159 7.72 32.17 36.86
N SER A 160 6.94 31.07 37.02
CA SER A 160 7.06 30.32 38.29
C SER A 160 6.92 28.79 38.33
N ASP A 161 6.59 28.06 37.25
CA ASP A 161 6.49 26.59 37.39
C ASP A 161 6.87 25.80 36.13
N HIS A 162 8.09 26.03 35.63
CA HIS A 162 8.63 25.30 34.47
C HIS A 162 8.71 23.77 34.71
N SER A 163 8.86 23.32 35.96
CA SER A 163 9.15 21.92 36.28
C SER A 163 8.04 20.93 35.89
N LEU A 164 6.77 21.31 36.06
CA LEU A 164 5.64 20.40 35.88
C LEU A 164 5.30 20.16 34.39
N THR A 165 5.68 21.08 33.50
CA THR A 165 5.34 21.00 32.06
C THR A 165 6.52 20.59 31.19
N GLU A 166 7.73 20.46 31.74
CA GLU A 166 8.96 20.09 31.01
C GLU A 166 8.87 18.71 30.33
N ASP A 167 8.22 17.75 30.99
CA ASP A 167 8.06 16.40 30.46
C ASP A 167 6.88 16.30 29.48
N VAL A 168 5.94 17.25 29.53
CA VAL A 168 4.77 17.29 28.65
C VAL A 168 5.20 17.73 27.24
N ILE A 169 4.92 16.89 26.25
CA ILE A 169 5.18 17.18 24.84
C ILE A 169 4.06 18.06 24.28
N GLY A 170 2.81 17.64 24.52
CA GLY A 170 1.62 18.35 24.06
C GLY A 170 0.36 17.47 24.15
N VAL A 171 -0.70 17.92 23.49
CA VAL A 171 -1.98 17.21 23.37
C VAL A 171 -2.06 16.53 22.01
N VAL A 172 -2.61 15.31 21.93
CA VAL A 172 -2.66 14.50 20.69
C VAL A 172 -3.16 15.30 19.48
N ALA A 173 -4.23 16.08 19.63
CA ALA A 173 -4.83 16.88 18.56
C ALA A 173 -3.87 17.87 17.85
N ILE A 174 -2.84 18.34 18.54
CA ILE A 174 -1.86 19.34 18.02
C ILE A 174 -0.47 18.75 17.75
N LEU A 175 -0.23 17.48 18.12
CA LEU A 175 1.06 16.81 17.87
C LEU A 175 1.16 16.23 16.45
N GLY A 176 0.03 16.14 15.75
CA GLY A 176 -0.06 15.63 14.38
C GLY A 176 -0.90 16.58 13.54
N LYS A 177 -0.55 16.68 12.27
CA LYS A 177 -1.30 17.46 11.30
C LYS A 177 -1.87 16.54 10.25
N VAL A 178 -3.16 16.66 9.96
CA VAL A 178 -3.81 15.88 8.92
C VAL A 178 -4.20 16.82 7.82
N ASP A 179 -3.77 16.44 6.63
CA ASP A 179 -3.91 17.31 5.51
C ASP A 179 -5.38 17.39 5.07
N ASP A 180 -6.03 16.29 4.70
CA ASP A 180 -7.42 16.35 4.28
C ASP A 180 -8.38 16.62 5.46
N ALA A 181 -9.27 17.61 5.34
CA ALA A 181 -10.18 18.01 6.42
C ALA A 181 -11.22 16.91 6.75
N ASN A 182 -11.67 16.16 5.74
CA ASN A 182 -12.58 15.04 5.96
C ASN A 182 -11.84 13.87 6.62
N LEU A 183 -10.62 13.57 6.19
CA LEU A 183 -9.77 12.57 6.84
C LEU A 183 -9.46 12.96 8.29
N SER A 184 -9.13 14.23 8.55
CA SER A 184 -8.89 14.76 9.89
C SER A 184 -10.10 14.50 10.80
N ARG A 185 -11.30 14.85 10.31
CA ARG A 185 -12.56 14.55 10.99
C ARG A 185 -12.74 13.06 11.27
N LEU A 186 -12.55 12.20 10.27
CA LEU A 186 -12.73 10.75 10.39
C LEU A 186 -11.73 10.09 11.34
N LEU A 187 -10.47 10.52 11.33
CA LEU A 187 -9.45 10.04 12.26
C LEU A 187 -9.75 10.48 13.70
N SER A 188 -10.25 11.70 13.86
CA SER A 188 -10.67 12.22 15.18
C SER A 188 -11.89 11.47 15.71
N GLU A 189 -12.85 11.14 14.84
CA GLU A 189 -14.00 10.29 15.14
C GLU A 189 -13.57 8.86 15.52
N TYR A 190 -12.60 8.29 14.79
CA TYR A 190 -12.04 6.97 15.09
C TYR A 190 -11.35 6.91 16.46
N LEU A 191 -10.60 7.96 16.84
CA LEU A 191 -9.89 8.03 18.11
C LEU A 191 -10.82 8.37 19.29
N GLY A 192 -11.82 9.20 19.04
CA GLY A 192 -12.72 9.73 20.07
C GLY A 192 -12.13 10.92 20.84
N LEU A 193 -13.02 11.71 21.44
CA LEU A 193 -12.67 12.96 22.12
C LEU A 193 -11.65 12.79 23.26
N GLU A 194 -11.82 11.75 24.09
CA GLU A 194 -10.91 11.47 25.21
C GLU A 194 -9.46 11.26 24.74
N THR A 195 -9.28 10.57 23.61
CA THR A 195 -7.96 10.32 23.02
C THR A 195 -7.42 11.57 22.33
N MET A 196 -8.29 12.35 21.65
CA MET A 196 -7.88 13.61 21.01
C MET A 196 -7.41 14.65 22.04
N LEU A 197 -8.00 14.66 23.24
CA LEU A 197 -7.62 15.51 24.37
C LEU A 197 -6.53 14.89 25.27
N ALA A 198 -5.99 13.71 24.92
CA ALA A 198 -4.98 13.08 25.74
C ALA A 198 -3.67 13.90 25.79
N VAL A 199 -3.09 14.00 26.98
CA VAL A 199 -1.82 14.68 27.21
C VAL A 199 -0.69 13.67 27.06
N VAL A 200 0.35 14.04 26.32
CA VAL A 200 1.49 13.15 26.03
C VAL A 200 2.70 13.58 26.86
N CYS A 201 3.20 12.67 27.68
CA CYS A 201 4.41 12.81 28.49
C CYS A 201 5.56 11.99 27.91
N LYS A 202 6.80 12.44 28.10
CA LYS A 202 8.00 11.71 27.67
C LYS A 202 8.25 10.51 28.58
N THR A 203 8.14 10.69 29.90
CA THR A 203 8.58 9.73 30.91
C THR A 203 7.50 9.41 31.93
N TYR A 204 7.65 8.28 32.61
CA TYR A 204 6.75 7.92 33.71
C TYR A 204 6.89 8.87 34.92
N GLU A 205 8.06 9.49 35.11
CA GLU A 205 8.24 10.54 36.11
C GLU A 205 7.39 11.78 35.82
N GLY A 206 7.27 12.17 34.54
CA GLY A 206 6.35 13.23 34.12
C GLY A 206 4.89 12.91 34.45
N VAL A 207 4.47 11.66 34.24
CA VAL A 207 3.11 11.21 34.61
C VAL A 207 2.87 11.35 36.12
N LYS A 208 3.83 10.90 36.94
CA LYS A 208 3.76 11.02 38.41
C LYS A 208 3.79 12.47 38.90
N ALA A 209 4.43 13.37 38.16
CA ALA A 209 4.42 14.79 38.49
C ALA A 209 3.03 15.42 38.27
N LEU A 210 2.26 14.94 37.28
CA LEU A 210 0.94 15.46 36.98
C LEU A 210 -0.12 15.10 38.03
N GLU A 211 -0.07 13.88 38.61
CA GLU A 211 -1.05 13.46 39.61
C GLU A 211 -0.39 12.77 40.81
N GLY A 212 -0.62 13.34 42.00
CA GLY A 212 -0.17 12.78 43.27
C GLY A 212 -1.32 12.17 44.06
N TYR A 213 -1.01 11.13 44.83
CA TYR A 213 -1.95 10.48 45.74
C TYR A 213 -1.51 10.67 47.19
N THR A 214 -2.49 10.82 48.08
CA THR A 214 -2.28 10.80 49.53
C THR A 214 -2.03 9.38 50.02
N LYS A 215 -1.66 9.23 51.30
CA LYS A 215 -1.36 7.91 51.89
C LYS A 215 -2.57 6.96 51.92
N ASP A 216 -3.78 7.50 51.93
CA ASP A 216 -5.05 6.77 51.85
C ASP A 216 -5.45 6.43 50.40
N GLY A 217 -4.68 6.87 49.40
CA GLY A 217 -4.93 6.59 47.99
C GLY A 217 -5.92 7.55 47.32
N SER A 218 -6.33 8.63 48.01
CA SER A 218 -7.15 9.68 47.40
C SER A 218 -6.29 10.67 46.59
N ILE A 219 -6.89 11.33 45.61
CA ILE A 219 -6.19 12.31 44.77
C ILE A 219 -5.79 13.51 45.63
N ASN A 220 -4.50 13.85 45.60
CA ASN A 220 -3.99 15.03 46.26
C ASN A 220 -4.27 16.29 45.44
N LYS A 221 -5.42 16.93 45.71
CA LYS A 221 -5.88 18.15 45.02
C LYS A 221 -4.94 19.37 45.19
N SER A 222 -3.96 19.31 46.11
CA SER A 222 -2.96 20.37 46.29
C SER A 222 -1.63 20.10 45.58
N SER A 223 -1.58 19.15 44.65
CA SER A 223 -0.36 18.80 43.89
C SER A 223 -0.59 18.72 42.39
N GLY A 224 0.50 18.77 41.62
CA GLY A 224 0.51 18.53 40.18
C GLY A 224 -0.47 19.41 39.41
N ILE A 225 -1.18 18.80 38.47
CA ILE A 225 -2.14 19.49 37.61
C ILE A 225 -3.36 20.02 38.39
N HIS A 226 -3.74 19.37 39.49
CA HIS A 226 -4.86 19.82 40.32
C HIS A 226 -4.54 21.12 41.08
N ALA A 227 -3.31 21.27 41.57
CA ALA A 227 -2.86 22.53 42.18
C ALA A 227 -2.91 23.67 41.16
N LEU A 228 -2.42 23.43 39.94
CA LEU A 228 -2.47 24.40 38.84
C LEU A 228 -3.91 24.76 38.46
N ALA A 229 -4.77 23.76 38.37
CA ALA A 229 -6.19 23.92 38.07
C ALA A 229 -6.89 24.79 39.13
N ALA A 230 -6.61 24.54 40.41
CA ALA A 230 -7.13 25.34 41.52
C ALA A 230 -6.62 26.79 41.48
N LEU A 231 -5.33 27.02 41.18
CA LEU A 231 -4.76 28.36 40.99
C LEU A 231 -5.40 29.11 39.81
N ALA A 232 -5.76 28.40 38.75
CA ALA A 232 -6.47 28.95 37.60
C ALA A 232 -7.99 29.16 37.87
N GLY A 233 -8.48 28.82 39.07
CA GLY A 233 -9.89 28.93 39.45
C GLY A 233 -10.82 27.92 38.77
N ARG A 234 -10.26 26.84 38.21
CA ARG A 234 -10.98 25.83 37.42
C ARG A 234 -10.56 24.43 37.87
N PRO A 235 -11.12 23.89 38.96
CA PRO A 235 -10.74 22.58 39.45
C PRO A 235 -11.03 21.50 38.40
N LEU A 236 -10.09 20.55 38.27
CA LEU A 236 -10.28 19.35 37.44
C LEU A 236 -10.95 18.27 38.29
N ASP A 237 -12.20 17.95 37.97
CA ASP A 237 -12.97 16.90 38.64
C ASP A 237 -13.21 15.67 37.74
N ASP A 238 -13.03 15.81 36.42
CA ASP A 238 -13.15 14.73 35.44
C ASP A 238 -11.83 13.98 35.23
N ARG A 239 -11.94 12.72 34.79
CA ARG A 239 -10.76 11.92 34.39
C ARG A 239 -10.16 12.48 33.11
N PHE A 240 -8.84 12.41 33.00
CA PHE A 240 -8.10 12.77 31.80
C PHE A 240 -7.12 11.65 31.42
N LEU A 241 -6.89 11.48 30.12
CA LEU A 241 -5.98 10.46 29.61
C LEU A 241 -4.56 11.01 29.48
N ILE A 242 -3.60 10.31 30.08
CA ILE A 242 -2.17 10.55 29.91
C ILE A 242 -1.55 9.42 29.10
N ILE A 243 -0.77 9.76 28.06
CA ILE A 243 0.00 8.81 27.27
C ILE A 243 1.48 9.01 27.58
N CYS A 244 2.13 8.00 28.15
CA CYS A 244 3.57 8.00 28.43
C CYS A 244 4.35 7.36 27.27
N LEU A 245 5.18 8.14 26.56
CA LEU A 245 5.95 7.62 25.43
C LEU A 245 6.96 6.54 25.82
N GLU A 246 7.63 6.68 26.96
CA GLU A 246 8.60 5.69 27.47
C GLU A 246 7.95 4.30 27.67
N ASN A 247 6.65 4.26 27.98
CA ASN A 247 5.92 3.03 28.23
C ASN A 247 5.20 2.49 26.99
N LEU A 248 5.18 3.24 25.88
CA LEU A 248 4.63 2.74 24.62
C LEU A 248 5.62 1.78 23.97
N ARG A 249 5.10 0.70 23.38
CA ARG A 249 5.92 -0.17 22.54
C ARG A 249 6.13 0.52 21.18
N PRO A 250 7.37 0.83 20.79
CA PRO A 250 7.62 1.42 19.49
C PRO A 250 7.39 0.38 18.37
N TYR A 251 7.03 0.88 17.20
CA TYR A 251 7.09 0.11 15.96
C TYR A 251 8.54 -0.31 15.68
N THR A 252 8.74 -1.60 15.40
CA THR A 252 10.07 -2.21 15.19
C THR A 252 10.33 -2.60 13.74
N GLY A 253 9.42 -2.30 12.82
CA GLY A 253 9.60 -2.57 11.41
C GLY A 253 10.41 -1.49 10.69
N GLN A 254 10.40 -1.55 9.36
CA GLN A 254 11.22 -0.66 8.53
C GLN A 254 10.56 0.70 8.32
N ILE A 255 11.40 1.70 8.05
CA ILE A 255 10.98 3.05 7.70
C ILE A 255 11.28 3.22 6.21
N ILE A 256 10.41 3.92 5.49
CA ILE A 256 10.61 4.21 4.07
C ILE A 256 11.92 5.01 3.91
N THR A 257 12.82 4.49 3.08
CA THR A 257 14.13 5.10 2.84
C THR A 257 13.97 6.43 2.10
N ASP A 258 14.76 7.43 2.49
CA ASP A 258 14.75 8.79 1.92
C ASP A 258 13.40 9.53 2.00
N ASP A 259 12.47 9.10 2.86
CA ASP A 259 11.22 9.84 3.12
C ASP A 259 11.45 10.95 4.17
N PRO A 260 11.30 12.25 3.81
CA PRO A 260 11.45 13.35 4.76
C PRO A 260 10.46 13.32 5.92
N GLN A 261 9.32 12.63 5.78
CA GLN A 261 8.33 12.43 6.86
C GLN A 261 8.54 11.12 7.64
N ARG A 262 9.60 10.36 7.33
CA ARG A 262 9.97 9.08 7.97
C ARG A 262 8.77 8.14 8.14
N ARG A 263 7.99 7.96 7.09
CA ARG A 263 6.81 7.08 7.12
C ARG A 263 7.20 5.62 7.33
N LEU A 264 6.29 4.85 7.91
CA LEU A 264 6.50 3.43 8.21
C LEU A 264 6.33 2.59 6.94
N ASP A 265 7.22 1.65 6.70
CA ASP A 265 7.11 0.68 5.59
C ASP A 265 6.21 -0.50 5.99
N LEU A 266 4.91 -0.21 6.03
CA LEU A 266 3.89 -1.17 6.42
C LEU A 266 3.49 -2.06 5.23
N LEU A 267 3.32 -3.36 5.51
CA LEU A 267 2.94 -4.33 4.49
C LEU A 267 1.50 -4.06 4.00
N LYS A 268 1.38 -3.64 2.74
CA LYS A 268 0.09 -3.38 2.09
C LYS A 268 -0.75 -4.66 2.00
N PRO A 269 -2.08 -4.59 2.25
CA PRO A 269 -2.95 -5.75 2.15
C PRO A 269 -2.99 -6.27 0.71
N ARG A 270 -3.02 -7.60 0.55
CA ARG A 270 -3.12 -8.27 -0.75
C ARG A 270 -4.26 -9.27 -0.75
N SER A 271 -5.02 -9.25 -1.83
CA SER A 271 -6.02 -10.28 -2.12
C SER A 271 -5.36 -11.61 -2.48
N THR A 272 -6.16 -12.67 -2.56
CA THR A 272 -5.70 -14.00 -3.03
C THR A 272 -5.16 -13.97 -4.45
N SER A 273 -5.58 -13.00 -5.26
CA SER A 273 -5.04 -12.77 -6.61
C SER A 273 -3.69 -12.04 -6.60
N GLY A 274 -3.21 -11.60 -5.44
CA GLY A 274 -2.01 -10.79 -5.26
C GLY A 274 -2.20 -9.30 -5.50
N GLU A 275 -3.42 -8.86 -5.84
CA GLU A 275 -3.73 -7.43 -6.08
C GLU A 275 -4.07 -6.73 -4.77
N THR A 276 -3.73 -5.44 -4.66
CA THR A 276 -4.17 -4.59 -3.55
C THR A 276 -5.69 -4.45 -3.58
N PRO A 277 -6.40 -4.59 -2.44
CA PRO A 277 -7.83 -4.38 -2.38
C PRO A 277 -8.25 -3.04 -3.00
N ALA A 278 -9.34 -3.07 -3.78
CA ALA A 278 -9.90 -1.88 -4.37
C ALA A 278 -10.20 -0.82 -3.31
N GLY A 279 -9.99 0.45 -3.66
CA GLY A 279 -10.26 1.58 -2.79
C GLY A 279 -9.27 1.78 -1.63
N PHE A 280 -8.28 0.91 -1.41
CA PHE A 280 -7.25 1.14 -0.38
C PHE A 280 -6.42 2.39 -0.72
N LEU A 281 -6.29 3.31 0.24
CA LEU A 281 -5.61 4.60 0.09
C LEU A 281 -4.30 4.69 0.90
N GLY A 282 -4.02 3.70 1.75
CA GLY A 282 -2.84 3.66 2.61
C GLY A 282 -3.19 3.51 4.08
N PHE A 283 -2.17 3.65 4.92
CA PHE A 283 -2.30 3.54 6.37
C PHE A 283 -2.43 4.92 7.01
N ALA A 284 -3.37 5.07 7.95
CA ALA A 284 -3.66 6.33 8.64
C ALA A 284 -2.42 6.92 9.33
N VAL A 285 -1.60 6.06 9.97
CA VAL A 285 -0.36 6.49 10.62
C VAL A 285 0.58 7.22 9.68
N ASN A 286 0.58 6.92 8.38
CA ASN A 286 1.41 7.56 7.35
C ASN A 286 0.76 8.80 6.70
N MET A 287 -0.51 9.07 7.00
CA MET A 287 -1.25 10.24 6.55
C MET A 287 -1.21 11.41 7.55
N VAL A 288 -0.66 11.18 8.74
CA VAL A 288 -0.36 12.23 9.72
C VAL A 288 1.01 12.83 9.42
N THR A 289 1.06 14.13 9.21
CA THR A 289 2.28 14.92 9.12
C THR A 289 2.74 15.26 10.54
N ILE A 290 4.04 15.09 10.81
CA ILE A 290 4.63 15.36 12.13
C ILE A 290 5.66 16.48 11.98
N ASP A 291 5.71 17.35 12.98
CA ASP A 291 6.69 18.43 13.03
C ASP A 291 8.12 17.90 13.04
N GLY A 292 9.03 18.58 12.33
CA GLY A 292 10.43 18.18 12.19
C GLY A 292 11.16 17.97 13.52
N THR A 293 10.77 18.70 14.58
CA THR A 293 11.31 18.54 15.93
C THR A 293 11.04 17.16 16.55
N TYR A 294 9.97 16.49 16.11
CA TYR A 294 9.52 15.20 16.62
C TYR A 294 9.71 14.04 15.63
N LEU A 295 10.18 14.35 14.42
CA LEU A 295 10.50 13.35 13.40
C LEU A 295 11.80 12.61 13.68
N TYR A 296 12.77 13.23 14.34
CA TYR A 296 14.08 12.64 14.56
C TYR A 296 14.28 12.21 16.01
N CYS A 297 14.97 11.09 16.17
CA CYS A 297 15.29 10.52 17.47
C CYS A 297 16.25 11.46 18.21
N THR A 298 15.87 11.90 19.41
CA THR A 298 16.82 12.60 20.29
C THR A 298 17.80 11.58 20.88
N PRO A 299 19.02 11.96 21.33
CA PRO A 299 19.99 11.01 21.88
C PRO A 299 19.45 10.17 23.05
N LYS A 300 18.43 10.67 23.76
CA LYS A 300 17.73 9.98 24.85
C LYS A 300 16.49 9.19 24.40
N ASN A 301 15.87 9.53 23.27
CA ASN A 301 14.66 8.88 22.76
C ASN A 301 14.89 8.36 21.33
N LYS A 302 15.04 7.04 21.19
CA LYS A 302 15.46 6.37 19.95
C LYS A 302 14.38 6.27 18.87
N HIS A 303 13.17 6.74 19.13
CA HIS A 303 12.03 6.61 18.23
C HIS A 303 11.30 7.95 18.07
N SER A 304 10.77 8.22 16.88
CA SER A 304 9.93 9.39 16.62
C SER A 304 8.52 9.24 17.21
N LEU A 305 7.73 10.33 17.19
CA LEU A 305 6.30 10.25 17.51
C LEU A 305 5.54 9.34 16.53
N ARG A 306 6.02 9.14 15.30
CA ARG A 306 5.36 8.23 14.35
C ARG A 306 5.46 6.80 14.83
N GLU A 307 6.67 6.38 15.15
CA GLU A 307 7.00 5.01 15.58
C GLU A 307 6.41 4.68 16.96
N THR A 308 6.20 5.70 17.80
CA THR A 308 5.64 5.54 19.16
C THR A 308 4.17 5.92 19.21
N LEU A 309 3.88 7.20 19.44
CA LEU A 309 2.54 7.73 19.67
C LEU A 309 1.55 7.34 18.56
N PHE A 310 1.81 7.78 17.32
CA PHE A 310 0.83 7.62 16.25
C PHE A 310 0.68 6.17 15.80
N TYR A 311 1.74 5.36 15.88
CA TYR A 311 1.59 3.92 15.66
C TYR A 311 0.75 3.25 16.75
N ASN A 312 0.84 3.66 18.01
CA ASN A 312 -0.02 3.07 19.05
C ASN A 312 -1.48 3.56 18.96
N LEU A 313 -1.70 4.77 18.44
CA LEU A 313 -3.06 5.31 18.23
C LEU A 313 -3.77 4.66 17.03
N PHE A 314 -3.05 4.42 15.94
CA PHE A 314 -3.62 3.95 14.68
C PHE A 314 -3.28 2.50 14.33
N LEU A 315 -2.18 1.96 14.85
CA LEU A 315 -1.62 0.68 14.41
C LEU A 315 -1.56 0.64 12.86
N ASP A 316 -2.01 -0.47 12.28
CA ASP A 316 -2.15 -0.64 10.84
C ASP A 316 -3.54 -0.20 10.33
N LEU A 317 -4.14 0.85 10.92
CA LEU A 317 -5.44 1.38 10.50
C LEU A 317 -5.43 1.72 9.00
N GLN A 318 -6.27 1.04 8.25
CA GLN A 318 -6.37 1.16 6.80
C GLN A 318 -7.39 2.24 6.41
N VAL A 319 -7.07 3.04 5.40
CA VAL A 319 -7.98 4.08 4.88
C VAL A 319 -8.49 3.65 3.51
N TYR A 320 -9.79 3.72 3.29
CA TYR A 320 -10.47 3.34 2.05
C TYR A 320 -11.24 4.50 1.43
N ARG A 321 -11.40 4.45 0.11
CA ARG A 321 -12.18 5.44 -0.66
C ARG A 321 -13.65 5.42 -0.30
N SER A 322 -14.25 4.24 -0.23
CA SER A 322 -15.69 4.06 0.03
C SER A 322 -15.93 2.95 1.03
N ARG A 323 -17.10 2.97 1.67
CA ARG A 323 -17.54 1.94 2.60
C ARG A 323 -17.70 0.59 1.91
N ASP A 324 -18.16 0.58 0.66
CA ASP A 324 -18.29 -0.63 -0.14
C ASP A 324 -16.93 -1.29 -0.41
N ASP A 325 -15.94 -0.50 -0.82
CA ASP A 325 -14.55 -0.97 -0.99
C ASP A 325 -13.99 -1.55 0.32
N MET A 326 -14.18 -0.83 1.43
CA MET A 326 -13.74 -1.26 2.76
C MET A 326 -14.38 -2.59 3.17
N LEU A 327 -15.69 -2.76 2.94
CA LEU A 327 -16.40 -3.98 3.30
C LEU A 327 -15.98 -5.18 2.43
N LYS A 328 -15.71 -4.96 1.14
CA LYS A 328 -15.14 -5.99 0.24
C LYS A 328 -13.74 -6.41 0.68
N ALA A 329 -12.97 -5.48 1.24
CA ALA A 329 -11.62 -5.73 1.74
C ALA A 329 -11.55 -6.30 3.16
N ARG A 330 -12.70 -6.51 3.85
CA ARG A 330 -12.79 -6.99 5.23
C ARG A 330 -11.87 -8.17 5.59
N PRO A 331 -11.71 -9.22 4.76
CA PRO A 331 -10.82 -10.34 5.09
C PRO A 331 -9.34 -9.95 5.23
N TYR A 332 -8.94 -8.77 4.75
CA TYR A 332 -7.56 -8.29 4.70
C TYR A 332 -7.29 -7.15 5.70
N ILE A 333 -8.27 -6.82 6.56
CA ILE A 333 -8.16 -5.79 7.60
C ILE A 333 -7.78 -6.47 8.92
N ALA A 334 -6.54 -6.27 9.38
CA ALA A 334 -6.04 -6.90 10.61
C ALA A 334 -6.44 -6.15 11.89
N HIS A 335 -6.40 -4.80 11.85
CA HIS A 335 -6.61 -3.97 13.04
C HIS A 335 -7.85 -3.11 12.94
N GLY A 336 -7.92 -2.17 12.01
CA GLY A 336 -9.10 -1.32 11.84
C GLY A 336 -9.12 -0.76 10.44
N ALA A 337 -10.27 -0.20 10.06
CA ALA A 337 -10.38 0.54 8.82
C ALA A 337 -11.36 1.71 8.93
N ILE A 338 -11.10 2.75 8.16
CA ILE A 338 -12.04 3.84 7.91
C ILE A 338 -12.27 4.02 6.41
N SER A 339 -13.41 4.55 6.01
CA SER A 339 -13.69 4.98 4.65
C SER A 339 -14.02 6.47 4.57
N LEU A 340 -13.64 7.12 3.46
CA LEU A 340 -13.83 8.57 3.29
C LEU A 340 -15.31 9.01 3.27
N ASP A 341 -16.25 8.10 3.03
CA ASP A 341 -17.70 8.29 3.12
C ASP A 341 -18.28 8.00 4.52
N GLY A 342 -17.44 7.81 5.54
CA GLY A 342 -17.87 7.75 6.95
C GLY A 342 -18.02 6.35 7.54
N GLY A 343 -17.56 5.30 6.87
CA GLY A 343 -17.51 3.96 7.45
C GLY A 343 -16.36 3.80 8.45
N ILE A 344 -16.62 3.15 9.59
CA ILE A 344 -15.60 2.83 10.59
C ILE A 344 -15.73 1.37 11.04
N ILE A 345 -14.62 0.63 10.95
CA ILE A 345 -14.39 -0.68 11.53
C ILE A 345 -13.30 -0.51 12.60
N LYS A 346 -13.67 -0.61 13.87
CA LYS A 346 -12.72 -0.39 14.98
C LYS A 346 -11.78 -1.56 15.17
N SER A 347 -12.32 -2.77 15.00
CA SER A 347 -11.58 -4.03 15.00
C SER A 347 -12.33 -5.11 14.24
N PRO A 348 -11.69 -6.24 13.87
CA PRO A 348 -12.41 -7.36 13.28
C PRO A 348 -13.62 -7.75 14.14
N GLY A 349 -14.82 -7.60 13.58
CA GLY A 349 -16.09 -7.86 14.28
C GLY A 349 -16.74 -6.64 14.96
N MET A 350 -16.07 -5.49 15.04
CA MET A 350 -16.59 -4.26 15.65
C MET A 350 -16.84 -3.18 14.60
N PHE A 351 -18.12 -2.91 14.34
CA PHE A 351 -18.58 -1.94 13.35
C PHE A 351 -19.27 -0.75 14.01
N PHE A 352 -18.98 0.45 13.54
CA PHE A 352 -19.72 1.65 13.92
C PHE A 352 -20.79 1.93 12.86
N LEU A 353 -22.03 2.05 13.31
CA LEU A 353 -23.23 2.30 12.50
C LEU A 353 -23.97 3.54 13.05
N GLY A 354 -24.75 4.20 12.20
CA GLY A 354 -25.52 5.39 12.57
C GLY A 354 -24.94 6.68 12.01
N HIS A 355 -25.56 7.80 12.37
CA HIS A 355 -25.08 9.12 11.97
C HIS A 355 -23.81 9.49 12.74
N HIS A 356 -22.98 10.32 12.10
CA HIS A 356 -21.78 10.85 12.72
C HIS A 356 -22.08 11.49 14.07
N ASN A 357 -21.16 11.33 15.00
CA ASN A 357 -21.23 12.03 16.26
C ASN A 357 -20.84 13.50 16.05
N ARG A 358 -21.80 14.43 16.22
CA ARG A 358 -21.55 15.87 16.15
C ARG A 358 -20.74 16.40 17.34
N ASP A 359 -20.50 15.58 18.36
CA ASP A 359 -19.92 16.02 19.63
C ASP A 359 -18.38 16.11 19.61
N ILE A 360 -17.72 15.62 18.56
CA ILE A 360 -16.26 15.70 18.44
C ILE A 360 -15.90 16.96 17.64
N ASP A 361 -15.80 18.07 18.35
CA ASP A 361 -15.35 19.34 17.79
C ASP A 361 -13.85 19.37 17.51
N VAL A 362 -13.05 18.66 18.32
CA VAL A 362 -11.58 18.69 18.27
C VAL A 362 -11.06 17.78 17.17
N LYS A 363 -10.36 18.36 16.19
CA LYS A 363 -9.77 17.64 15.06
C LYS A 363 -8.25 17.76 15.04
N PHE A 364 -7.61 17.03 14.12
CA PHE A 364 -6.20 17.28 13.81
C PHE A 364 -6.05 18.60 13.07
N ALA A 365 -5.02 19.37 13.46
CA ALA A 365 -4.66 20.60 12.78
C ALA A 365 -4.27 20.35 11.31
N SER A 366 -4.41 21.38 10.49
CA SER A 366 -4.01 21.35 9.08
C SER A 366 -3.01 22.46 8.81
N ASP A 367 -1.94 22.16 8.06
CA ASP A 367 -1.08 23.21 7.52
C ASP A 367 -1.84 24.03 6.47
N SER A 368 -2.10 25.30 6.80
CA SER A 368 -2.80 26.28 5.97
C SER A 368 -1.89 26.91 4.90
N LYS A 369 -0.57 26.70 4.98
CA LYS A 369 0.41 27.32 4.07
C LYS A 369 0.42 26.61 2.71
N ARG A 370 -0.22 27.25 1.73
CA ARG A 370 -0.36 26.85 0.31
C ARG A 370 0.94 26.86 -0.52
N SER A 371 2.13 26.75 0.07
CA SER A 371 3.36 26.70 -0.74
C SER A 371 3.70 25.26 -1.10
N LEU A 372 3.50 24.90 -2.37
CA LEU A 372 3.96 23.61 -2.90
C LEU A 372 5.48 23.53 -2.78
N PRO A 373 6.04 22.56 -2.05
CA PRO A 373 7.48 22.34 -2.04
C PRO A 373 7.99 22.06 -3.45
N ALA A 374 9.24 22.39 -3.77
CA ALA A 374 9.81 22.10 -5.10
C ALA A 374 9.72 20.59 -5.46
N THR A 375 9.87 19.72 -4.46
CA THR A 375 9.73 18.26 -4.57
C THR A 375 8.31 17.81 -4.96
N TYR A 376 7.29 18.64 -4.76
CA TYR A 376 5.92 18.33 -5.14
C TYR A 376 5.78 18.05 -6.65
N PHE A 377 6.30 18.94 -7.48
CA PHE A 377 6.16 18.82 -8.93
C PHE A 377 6.92 17.61 -9.48
N GLU A 378 8.04 17.25 -8.85
CA GLU A 378 8.79 16.04 -9.19
C GLU A 378 7.97 14.78 -8.90
N ILE A 379 7.38 14.68 -7.70
CA ILE A 379 6.53 13.54 -7.31
C ILE A 379 5.26 13.52 -8.16
N GLU A 380 4.65 14.67 -8.49
CA GLU A 380 3.46 14.74 -9.35
C GLU A 380 3.76 14.27 -10.79
N ASN A 381 4.90 14.67 -11.35
CA ASN A 381 5.32 14.23 -12.69
C ASN A 381 5.62 12.73 -12.72
N LYS A 382 6.35 12.22 -11.71
CA LYS A 382 6.58 10.78 -11.54
C LYS A 382 5.25 10.03 -11.38
N LEU A 383 4.28 10.59 -10.65
CA LEU A 383 2.96 9.98 -10.49
C LEU A 383 2.22 9.87 -11.83
N LYS A 384 2.24 10.91 -12.66
CA LYS A 384 1.65 10.88 -14.02
C LYS A 384 2.32 9.81 -14.88
N GLU A 385 3.65 9.77 -14.87
CA GLU A 385 4.43 8.77 -15.61
C GLU A 385 4.12 7.34 -15.15
N THR A 386 4.08 7.08 -13.85
CA THR A 386 3.78 5.76 -13.29
C THR A 386 2.35 5.32 -13.58
N LYS A 387 1.37 6.24 -13.52
CA LYS A 387 -0.01 5.96 -13.95
C LYS A 387 -0.06 5.58 -15.44
N TRP A 388 0.66 6.30 -16.29
CA TRP A 388 0.76 5.98 -17.71
C TRP A 388 1.42 4.61 -17.95
N LYS A 389 2.53 4.30 -17.25
CA LYS A 389 3.18 2.97 -17.32
C LYS A 389 2.22 1.85 -16.91
N LYS A 390 1.40 2.07 -15.88
CA LYS A 390 0.39 1.10 -15.44
C LYS A 390 -0.65 0.84 -16.52
N GLU A 391 -1.15 1.87 -17.19
CA GLU A 391 -2.10 1.76 -18.29
C GLU A 391 -1.50 0.93 -19.44
N ARG A 392 -0.26 1.24 -19.85
CA ARG A 392 0.47 0.48 -20.88
C ARG A 392 0.66 -0.99 -20.52
N ALA A 393 1.06 -1.29 -19.29
CA ALA A 393 1.17 -2.66 -18.82
C ALA A 393 -0.19 -3.40 -18.83
N GLY A 394 -1.29 -2.67 -18.61
CA GLY A 394 -2.65 -3.19 -18.75
C GLY A 394 -3.00 -3.53 -20.20
N GLU A 395 -2.69 -2.65 -21.15
CA GLU A 395 -2.85 -2.91 -22.59
C GLU A 395 -2.03 -4.11 -23.06
N ASP A 396 -0.75 -4.20 -22.63
CA ASP A 396 0.14 -5.32 -22.94
C ASP A 396 -0.41 -6.64 -22.38
N MET A 397 -0.94 -6.63 -21.15
CA MET A 397 -1.55 -7.82 -20.57
C MET A 397 -2.80 -8.27 -21.33
N GLN A 398 -3.64 -7.33 -21.81
CA GLN A 398 -4.79 -7.68 -22.66
C GLN A 398 -4.36 -8.27 -24.00
N ARG A 399 -3.29 -7.73 -24.61
CA ARG A 399 -2.70 -8.30 -25.84
C ARG A 399 -2.20 -9.72 -25.61
N GLU A 400 -1.44 -9.95 -24.54
CA GLU A 400 -0.92 -11.29 -24.20
C GLU A 400 -2.04 -12.28 -23.87
N LEU A 401 -3.11 -11.86 -23.20
CA LEU A 401 -4.29 -12.69 -22.96
C LEU A 401 -4.95 -13.14 -24.27
N ALA A 402 -5.12 -12.23 -25.23
CA ALA A 402 -5.68 -12.58 -26.54
C ALA A 402 -4.80 -13.57 -27.32
N LEU A 403 -3.48 -13.42 -27.24
CA LEU A 403 -2.52 -14.36 -27.84
C LEU A 403 -2.56 -15.74 -27.15
N LEU A 404 -2.69 -15.76 -25.83
CA LEU A 404 -2.84 -16.99 -25.05
C LEU A 404 -4.12 -17.73 -25.46
N ASP A 405 -5.25 -17.03 -25.53
CA ASP A 405 -6.54 -17.62 -25.90
C ASP A 405 -6.51 -18.20 -27.32
N HIS A 406 -5.93 -17.46 -28.27
CA HIS A 406 -5.74 -17.94 -29.63
C HIS A 406 -4.83 -19.18 -29.69
N THR A 407 -3.72 -19.17 -28.94
CA THR A 407 -2.78 -20.32 -28.89
C THR A 407 -3.43 -21.54 -28.24
N LYS A 408 -4.23 -21.36 -27.18
CA LYS A 408 -5.01 -22.42 -26.53
C LYS A 408 -6.06 -23.02 -27.48
N LEU A 409 -6.75 -22.18 -28.26
CA LEU A 409 -7.68 -22.64 -29.27
C LEU A 409 -6.97 -23.50 -30.33
N ASN A 410 -5.84 -23.02 -30.86
CA ASN A 410 -5.04 -23.76 -31.85
C ASN A 410 -4.53 -25.09 -31.27
N TYR A 411 -4.09 -25.10 -30.01
CA TYR A 411 -3.69 -26.33 -29.32
C TYR A 411 -4.83 -27.35 -29.26
N GLU A 412 -6.04 -26.93 -28.88
CA GLU A 412 -7.19 -27.84 -28.80
C GLU A 412 -7.64 -28.36 -30.18
N ILE A 413 -7.58 -27.51 -31.22
CA ILE A 413 -7.82 -27.96 -32.61
C ILE A 413 -6.78 -29.01 -33.00
N LYS A 414 -5.49 -28.71 -32.79
CA LYS A 414 -4.38 -29.58 -33.17
C LYS A 414 -4.38 -30.90 -32.41
N LYS A 415 -4.79 -30.87 -31.16
CA LYS A 415 -4.96 -32.05 -30.30
C LYS A 415 -6.07 -32.94 -30.81
N LYS A 416 -7.20 -32.39 -31.27
CA LYS A 416 -8.26 -33.17 -31.90
C LYS A 416 -7.79 -33.82 -33.20
N GLU A 417 -7.07 -33.08 -34.05
CA GLU A 417 -6.45 -33.62 -35.27
C GLU A 417 -5.52 -34.80 -34.95
N PHE A 418 -4.66 -34.64 -33.93
CA PHE A 418 -3.75 -35.69 -33.50
C PHE A 418 -4.48 -36.94 -33.00
N VAL A 419 -5.50 -36.77 -32.14
CA VAL A 419 -6.29 -37.89 -31.64
C VAL A 419 -7.03 -38.61 -32.77
N GLN A 420 -7.63 -37.86 -33.70
CA GLN A 420 -8.30 -38.43 -34.88
C GLN A 420 -7.31 -39.20 -35.76
N TYR A 421 -6.14 -38.63 -36.02
CA TYR A 421 -5.09 -39.28 -36.80
C TYR A 421 -4.64 -40.60 -36.18
N ILE A 422 -4.45 -40.65 -34.87
CA ILE A 422 -4.09 -41.88 -34.14
C ILE A 422 -5.22 -42.92 -34.22
N ALA A 423 -6.49 -42.51 -34.09
CA ALA A 423 -7.63 -43.42 -34.21
C ALA A 423 -7.78 -44.03 -35.61
N GLU A 424 -7.57 -43.23 -36.66
CA GLU A 424 -7.59 -43.68 -38.06
C GLU A 424 -6.40 -44.61 -38.35
N SER A 425 -5.20 -44.23 -37.91
CA SER A 425 -3.98 -45.04 -38.07
C SER A 425 -4.04 -46.38 -37.34
N GLY A 426 -4.65 -46.41 -36.14
CA GLY A 426 -4.91 -47.63 -35.39
C GLY A 426 -5.91 -48.56 -36.08
N SER A 427 -6.90 -47.99 -36.78
CA SER A 427 -7.89 -48.75 -37.56
C SER A 427 -7.26 -49.38 -38.82
N TYR A 428 -6.34 -48.67 -39.49
CA TYR A 428 -5.56 -49.21 -40.61
C TYR A 428 -4.60 -50.33 -40.17
N ALA A 429 -3.95 -50.21 -39.01
CA ALA A 429 -3.08 -51.25 -38.46
C ALA A 429 -3.85 -52.55 -38.11
N ALA A 430 -5.08 -52.42 -37.60
CA ALA A 430 -5.96 -53.56 -37.29
C ALA A 430 -6.45 -54.30 -38.55
N GLN A 431 -6.74 -53.57 -39.64
CA GLN A 431 -7.12 -54.17 -40.93
C GLN A 431 -5.96 -54.92 -41.60
N PHE A 432 -4.72 -54.41 -41.49
CA PHE A 432 -3.53 -55.11 -42.00
C PHE A 432 -3.18 -56.39 -41.23
N GLN A 433 -3.55 -56.50 -39.94
CA GLN A 433 -3.39 -57.74 -39.16
C GLN A 433 -4.48 -58.78 -39.48
N ALA A 434 -5.73 -58.34 -39.69
CA ALA A 434 -6.82 -59.23 -40.10
C ALA A 434 -6.62 -59.84 -41.51
N GLY A 435 -5.98 -59.11 -42.43
CA GLY A 435 -5.67 -59.59 -43.79
C GLY A 435 -4.52 -60.60 -43.89
N ARG A 436 -3.78 -60.88 -42.82
CA ARG A 436 -2.70 -61.89 -42.81
C ARG A 436 -3.10 -63.26 -42.28
N VAL A 437 -4.32 -63.43 -41.78
CA VAL A 437 -4.84 -64.72 -41.27
C VAL A 437 -5.88 -65.28 -42.24
N SER A 438 -5.47 -65.58 -43.48
CA SER A 438 -6.30 -66.33 -44.45
C SER A 438 -5.44 -66.98 -45.53
N THR A 439 -4.64 -67.97 -45.14
CA THR A 439 -4.20 -69.04 -46.05
C THR A 439 -4.40 -70.38 -45.34
N PRO A 440 -5.44 -71.16 -45.69
CA PRO A 440 -5.56 -72.55 -45.27
C PRO A 440 -4.84 -73.47 -46.26
N ARG A 441 -3.98 -74.33 -45.71
CA ARG A 441 -3.33 -75.54 -46.22
C ARG A 441 -2.69 -75.54 -47.62
#